data_AF-A0A7C9D9N1-F1
#
_entry.id   AF-A0A7C9D9N1-F1
#
_cell.length_a   1.000
_cell.length_b   1.000
_cell.length_c   1.000
_cell.angle_alpha   90.00
_cell.angle_beta   90.00
_cell.angle_gamma   90.00
#
_symmetry.space_group_name_H-M   'P 1'
#
loop_
_entity.id
_entity.type
_entity.pdbx_description
1 polymer ?
#
loop_
_entity_poly.entity_id
_entity_poly.type
_entity_poly.pdbx_seq_one_letter_code
_entity_poly.pdbx_strand_id
1 'polypeptide(L)'
;HTSLTDNKSETKKKGKKNDRKKLFGGVIPTPESKPKQRTVDEIRAQYRKDSPDLTSAHAAALDARNKLLERQEKLERIAQNSEELANGAQDFASMAAELKKRMKHRKWWQL
;
A
#
# COMPACT_ATOMS: atom_id res chain seq x y z
N HIS A 1 15.71 39.75 51.70
CA HIS A 1 14.42 39.05 51.62
C HIS A 1 13.93 39.10 50.17
N THR A 2 14.11 38.02 49.41
CA THR A 2 13.49 37.85 48.08
C THR A 2 12.84 36.48 48.05
N SER A 3 11.51 36.51 48.15
CA SER A 3 10.64 35.35 48.23
C SER A 3 10.61 34.58 46.92
N LEU A 4 10.92 33.28 46.98
CA LEU A 4 10.51 32.31 45.98
C LEU A 4 9.06 31.92 46.24
N THR A 5 8.13 32.26 45.33
CA THR A 5 6.84 31.55 45.24
C THR A 5 6.35 31.44 43.79
N ASP A 6 6.18 30.18 43.37
CA ASP A 6 5.02 29.65 42.63
C ASP A 6 4.65 30.17 41.24
N ASN A 7 5.45 29.80 40.22
CA ASN A 7 5.07 29.91 38.80
C ASN A 7 4.79 28.55 38.11
N LYS A 8 4.72 27.43 38.84
CA LYS A 8 4.66 26.07 38.26
C LYS A 8 3.23 25.54 38.03
N SER A 9 2.21 26.18 38.58
CA SER A 9 0.80 25.76 38.53
C SER A 9 0.04 26.26 37.29
N GLU A 10 0.38 27.45 36.78
CA GLU A 10 -0.31 28.09 35.64
C GLU A 10 0.01 27.44 34.29
N THR A 11 1.25 26.99 34.11
CA THR A 11 1.70 26.32 32.87
C THR A 11 1.04 24.96 32.66
N LYS A 12 0.86 24.17 33.72
CA LYS A 12 0.14 22.87 33.67
C LYS A 12 -1.34 23.03 33.31
N LYS A 13 -2.03 24.03 33.84
CA LYS A 13 -3.45 24.29 33.53
C LYS A 13 -3.65 24.70 32.07
N LYS A 14 -2.71 25.48 31.50
CA LYS A 14 -2.77 25.96 30.12
C LYS A 14 -2.58 24.82 29.11
N GLY A 15 -1.65 23.88 29.37
CA GLY A 15 -1.46 22.67 28.56
C GLY A 15 -2.71 21.78 28.54
N LYS A 16 -3.28 21.47 29.71
CA LYS A 16 -4.46 20.60 29.83
C LYS A 16 -5.70 21.17 29.13
N LYS A 17 -5.88 22.50 29.11
CA LYS A 17 -6.96 23.17 28.36
C LYS A 17 -6.77 23.05 26.84
N ASN A 18 -5.53 23.14 26.36
CA ASN A 18 -5.19 22.96 24.94
C ASN A 18 -5.44 21.51 24.49
N ASP A 19 -4.96 20.53 25.25
CA ASP A 19 -5.16 19.11 24.92
C ASP A 19 -6.64 18.75 24.89
N ARG A 20 -7.42 19.27 25.84
CA ARG A 20 -8.87 19.11 25.83
C ARG A 20 -9.50 19.72 24.58
N LYS A 21 -9.09 20.93 24.18
CA LYS A 21 -9.57 21.57 22.95
C LYS A 21 -9.24 20.75 21.69
N LYS A 22 -8.05 20.13 21.63
CA LYS A 22 -7.66 19.24 20.53
C LYS A 22 -8.53 17.98 20.47
N LEU A 23 -8.83 17.36 21.62
CA LEU A 23 -9.68 16.18 21.70
C LEU A 23 -11.12 16.43 21.23
N PHE A 24 -11.64 17.65 21.39
CA PHE A 24 -12.98 18.06 20.93
C PHE A 24 -12.97 18.76 19.56
N GLY A 25 -11.92 18.60 18.77
CA GLY A 25 -11.85 19.15 17.41
C GLY A 25 -11.88 20.68 17.35
N GLY A 26 -11.35 21.37 18.36
CA GLY A 26 -11.31 22.83 18.42
C GLY A 26 -12.50 23.47 19.14
N VAL A 27 -13.59 22.72 19.37
CA VAL A 27 -14.77 23.18 20.13
C VAL A 27 -14.45 23.14 21.62
N ILE A 28 -14.82 24.20 22.36
CA ILE A 28 -14.69 24.24 23.82
C ILE A 28 -16.09 23.97 24.41
N PRO A 29 -16.34 22.80 25.00
CA PRO A 29 -17.61 22.51 25.66
C PRO A 29 -17.83 23.46 26.85
N THR A 30 -18.92 24.21 26.83
CA THR A 30 -19.43 24.96 27.99
C THR A 30 -20.18 24.01 28.93
N PRO A 31 -20.29 24.29 30.24
CA PRO A 31 -20.97 23.40 31.18
C PRO A 31 -22.46 23.14 30.84
N GLU A 32 -23.07 24.01 30.03
CA GLU A 32 -24.44 23.89 29.54
C GLU A 32 -24.55 23.14 28.19
N SER A 33 -23.42 22.73 27.57
CA SER A 33 -23.45 22.09 26.25
C SER A 33 -23.88 20.62 26.36
N LYS A 34 -25.14 20.33 26.03
CA LYS A 34 -25.66 18.96 25.95
C LYS A 34 -25.03 18.20 24.76
N PRO A 35 -24.79 16.88 24.88
CA PRO A 35 -24.32 16.08 23.76
C PRO A 35 -25.38 16.14 22.63
N LYS A 36 -24.97 16.60 21.45
CA LYS A 36 -25.84 16.68 20.28
C LYS A 36 -25.51 15.53 19.32
N GLN A 37 -26.53 14.86 18.83
CA GLN A 37 -26.37 13.85 17.78
C GLN A 37 -25.96 14.57 16.48
N ARG A 38 -24.80 14.19 15.94
CA ARG A 38 -24.31 14.74 14.67
C ARG A 38 -25.12 14.23 13.50
N THR A 39 -25.27 15.05 12.47
CA THR A 39 -25.87 14.62 11.20
C THR A 39 -24.88 13.83 10.35
N VAL A 40 -25.39 12.99 9.44
CA VAL A 40 -24.55 12.21 8.51
C VAL A 40 -23.67 13.12 7.67
N ASP A 41 -24.18 14.30 7.27
CA ASP A 41 -23.43 15.27 6.48
C ASP A 41 -22.32 15.97 7.27
N GLU A 42 -22.52 16.24 8.57
CA GLU A 42 -21.46 16.76 9.44
C GLU A 42 -20.36 15.71 9.67
N ILE A 43 -20.74 14.45 9.85
CA ILE A 43 -19.78 13.34 9.98
C ILE A 43 -19.02 13.18 8.67
N ARG A 44 -19.71 13.24 7.53
CA ARG A 44 -19.07 13.27 6.22
C ARG A 44 -18.15 14.48 6.11
N ALA A 45 -18.58 15.72 6.31
CA ALA A 45 -17.68 16.87 6.19
C ALA A 45 -16.42 16.79 7.08
N GLN A 46 -16.52 16.23 8.29
CA GLN A 46 -15.39 16.09 9.21
C GLN A 46 -14.42 14.96 8.85
N TYR A 47 -14.92 13.84 8.31
CA TYR A 47 -14.14 12.60 8.07
C TYR A 47 -13.98 12.24 6.60
N ARG A 48 -14.86 12.73 5.74
CA ARG A 48 -14.69 12.80 4.29
C ARG A 48 -13.59 13.83 4.08
N LYS A 49 -12.38 13.29 4.09
CA LYS A 49 -11.13 13.95 3.79
C LYS A 49 -11.14 14.35 2.30
N ASP A 50 -12.02 15.27 1.93
CA ASP A 50 -12.01 15.98 0.65
C ASP A 50 -10.87 17.03 0.63
N SER A 51 -9.79 16.77 1.37
CA SER A 51 -8.53 17.47 1.15
C SER A 51 -7.97 16.99 -0.18
N PRO A 52 -7.48 17.89 -1.05
CA PRO A 52 -6.91 17.51 -2.36
C PRO A 52 -5.85 16.41 -2.26
N ASP A 53 -5.16 16.32 -1.11
CA ASP A 53 -4.11 15.35 -0.78
C ASP A 53 -4.62 13.90 -0.54
N LEU A 54 -5.91 13.70 -0.25
CA LEU A 54 -6.49 12.36 -0.11
C LEU A 54 -7.24 11.88 -1.34
N THR A 55 -7.83 12.81 -2.10
CA THR A 55 -8.37 12.48 -3.42
C THR A 55 -7.25 11.98 -4.34
N SER A 56 -6.05 12.59 -4.26
CA SER A 56 -4.84 12.13 -4.95
C SER A 56 -4.34 10.78 -4.44
N ALA A 57 -4.31 10.55 -3.12
CA ALA A 57 -3.91 9.26 -2.54
C ALA A 57 -4.88 8.12 -2.91
N HIS A 58 -6.19 8.38 -2.92
CA HIS A 58 -7.20 7.40 -3.34
C HIS A 58 -7.08 7.09 -4.83
N ALA A 59 -6.91 8.10 -5.68
CA ALA A 59 -6.67 7.92 -7.10
C ALA A 59 -5.38 7.12 -7.37
N ALA A 60 -4.30 7.42 -6.66
CA ALA A 60 -3.04 6.67 -6.74
C ALA A 60 -3.19 5.21 -6.28
N ALA A 61 -3.97 4.97 -5.22
CA ALA A 61 -4.26 3.61 -4.75
C ALA A 61 -5.10 2.81 -5.77
N LEU A 62 -6.07 3.45 -6.43
CA LEU A 62 -6.85 2.82 -7.49
C LEU A 62 -5.98 2.49 -8.71
N ASP A 63 -5.13 3.42 -9.13
CA ASP A 63 -4.16 3.19 -10.22
C ASP A 63 -3.18 2.05 -9.88
N ALA A 64 -2.64 2.03 -8.66
CA ALA A 64 -1.77 0.96 -8.19
C ALA A 64 -2.48 -0.40 -8.17
N ARG A 65 -3.75 -0.45 -7.75
CA ARG A 65 -4.57 -1.67 -7.82
C ARG A 65 -4.73 -2.15 -9.25
N ASN A 66 -5.05 -1.26 -10.19
CA ASN A 66 -5.20 -1.63 -11.61
C ASN A 66 -3.89 -2.19 -12.17
N LYS A 67 -2.75 -1.55 -11.88
CA LYS A 67 -1.42 -2.05 -12.27
C LYS A 67 -1.09 -3.42 -11.69
N LEU A 68 -1.52 -3.70 -10.45
CA LEU A 68 -1.34 -5.02 -9.86
C LEU A 68 -2.19 -6.09 -10.55
N LEU A 69 -3.41 -5.75 -10.98
CA LEU A 69 -4.26 -6.66 -11.76
C LEU A 69 -3.62 -6.95 -13.13
N GLU A 70 -3.15 -5.93 -13.85
CA GLU A 70 -2.43 -6.14 -15.12
C GLU A 70 -1.17 -6.99 -14.94
N ARG A 71 -0.45 -6.79 -13.82
CA ARG A 71 0.73 -7.60 -13.51
C ARG A 71 0.36 -9.06 -13.25
N GLN A 72 -0.75 -9.31 -12.55
CA GLN A 72 -1.23 -10.65 -12.29
C GLN A 72 -1.51 -11.39 -13.60
N GLU A 73 -2.25 -10.77 -14.53
CA GLU A 73 -2.52 -11.35 -15.85
C GLU A 73 -1.23 -11.62 -16.64
N LYS A 74 -0.25 -10.70 -16.59
CA LYS A 74 1.06 -10.89 -17.23
C LYS A 74 1.84 -12.06 -16.62
N LEU A 75 1.78 -12.23 -15.30
CA LEU A 75 2.46 -13.33 -14.61
C LEU A 75 1.85 -14.69 -14.97
N GLU A 76 0.53 -14.78 -15.06
CA GLU A 76 -0.17 -15.99 -15.50
C GLU A 76 0.24 -16.38 -16.92
N ARG A 77 0.30 -15.41 -17.83
CA ARG A 77 0.77 -15.65 -19.20
C ARG A 77 2.23 -16.08 -19.25
N ILE A 78 3.10 -15.46 -18.44
CA ILE A 78 4.51 -15.86 -18.36
C ILE A 78 4.64 -17.29 -17.83
N ALA A 79 3.84 -17.66 -16.82
CA ALA A 79 3.84 -19.00 -16.26
C ALA A 79 3.51 -20.05 -17.34
N GLN A 80 2.41 -19.85 -18.08
CA GLN A 80 2.01 -20.73 -19.19
C GLN A 80 3.11 -20.85 -20.25
N ASN A 81 3.62 -19.71 -20.74
CA ASN A 81 4.70 -19.71 -21.75
C ASN A 81 5.98 -20.38 -21.25
N SER A 82 6.29 -20.25 -19.95
CA SER A 82 7.49 -20.87 -19.36
C SER A 82 7.36 -22.38 -19.24
N GLU A 83 6.16 -22.88 -18.96
CA GLU A 83 5.86 -24.31 -18.94
C GLU A 83 5.97 -24.91 -20.34
N GLU A 84 5.37 -24.27 -21.34
CA GLU A 84 5.51 -24.67 -22.75
C GLU A 84 6.98 -24.67 -23.21
N LEU A 85 7.73 -23.62 -22.86
CA LEU A 85 9.15 -23.52 -23.19
C LEU A 85 9.98 -24.61 -22.51
N ALA A 86 9.69 -24.93 -21.24
CA ALA A 86 10.38 -25.99 -20.51
C ALA A 86 10.14 -27.37 -21.16
N ASN A 87 8.90 -27.66 -21.54
CA ASN A 87 8.54 -28.88 -22.25
C ASN A 87 9.27 -28.96 -23.61
N GLY A 88 9.23 -27.89 -24.41
CA GLY A 88 9.93 -27.85 -25.69
C GLY A 88 11.45 -27.99 -25.56
N ALA A 89 12.05 -27.42 -24.51
CA ALA A 89 13.46 -27.57 -24.22
C ALA A 89 13.84 -29.01 -23.84
N GLN A 90 12.97 -29.71 -23.10
CA GLN A 90 13.15 -31.13 -22.77
C GLN A 90 13.09 -32.02 -24.02
N ASP A 91 12.15 -31.76 -24.92
CA ASP A 91 12.04 -32.47 -26.20
C ASP A 91 13.27 -32.24 -27.07
N PHE A 92 13.73 -30.99 -27.17
CA PHE A 92 14.94 -30.64 -27.91
C PHE A 92 16.18 -31.32 -27.33
N ALA A 93 16.33 -31.32 -26.00
CA ALA A 93 17.45 -31.99 -25.34
C ALA A 93 17.47 -33.51 -25.62
N SER A 94 16.29 -34.14 -25.61
CA SER A 94 16.13 -35.56 -25.95
C SER A 94 16.53 -35.85 -27.39
N MET A 95 16.04 -35.06 -28.36
CA MET A 95 16.41 -35.19 -29.76
C MET A 95 17.90 -34.94 -30.00
N ALA A 96 18.49 -33.93 -29.36
CA ALA A 96 19.91 -33.62 -29.47
C ALA A 96 20.78 -34.76 -28.91
N ALA A 97 20.35 -35.38 -27.79
CA ALA A 97 21.03 -36.53 -27.22
C ALA A 97 20.98 -37.74 -28.16
N GLU A 98 19.85 -37.98 -28.82
CA GLU A 98 19.73 -39.03 -29.84
C GLU A 98 20.59 -38.74 -31.07
N LEU A 99 20.58 -37.51 -31.57
CA LEU A 99 21.42 -37.10 -32.70
C LEU A 99 22.90 -37.31 -32.38
N LYS A 100 23.34 -36.93 -31.17
CA LYS A 100 24.70 -37.19 -30.69
C LYS A 100 25.01 -38.68 -30.71
N LYS A 101 24.10 -39.55 -30.23
CA LYS A 101 24.28 -41.01 -30.29
C LYS A 101 24.42 -41.51 -31.73
N ARG A 102 23.60 -41.03 -32.67
CA ARG A 102 23.69 -41.41 -34.10
C ARG A 102 25.00 -40.93 -34.73
N MET A 103 25.45 -39.74 -34.37
CA MET A 103 26.66 -39.13 -34.94
C MET A 103 27.96 -39.66 -34.32
N LYS A 104 27.94 -40.27 -33.11
CA LYS A 104 29.14 -40.82 -32.44
C LYS A 104 29.96 -41.79 -33.30
N HIS A 105 29.32 -42.50 -34.22
CA HIS A 105 29.96 -43.50 -35.07
C HIS A 105 30.10 -43.07 -36.54
N ARG A 106 29.60 -41.88 -36.90
CA ARG A 106 29.73 -41.35 -38.26
C ARG A 106 31.05 -40.64 -38.44
N LYS A 107 31.73 -40.94 -39.53
CA LYS A 107 32.99 -40.30 -39.89
C LYS A 107 32.70 -39.11 -40.82
N TRP A 108 33.47 -38.03 -40.71
CA TRP A 108 33.20 -36.76 -41.40
C TRP A 108 33.21 -36.87 -42.94
N TRP A 109 33.83 -37.91 -43.49
CA TRP A 109 33.83 -38.24 -44.91
C TRP A 109 32.63 -39.07 -45.37
N GLN A 110 31.66 -39.34 -44.49
CA GLN A 110 30.37 -39.98 -44.79
C GLN A 110 29.19 -39.00 -44.72
N LEU A 111 29.49 -37.70 -44.65
CA LEU A 111 28.53 -36.60 -44.73
C LEU A 111 28.09 -36.37 -46.18
#